data_AF-D4LSX1-F1
#
_entry.id   AF-D4LSX1-F1
#
_cell.length_a   1.000
_cell.length_b   1.000
_cell.length_c   1.000
_cell.angle_alpha   90.00
_cell.angle_beta   90.00
_cell.angle_gamma   90.00
#
_symmetry.space_group_name_H-M   'P 1'
#
loop_
_entity.id
_entity.type
_entity.pdbx_description
1 polymer ?
#
loop_
_entity_poly.entity_id
_entity_poly.type
_entity_poly.pdbx_seq_one_letter_code
_entity_poly.pdbx_strand_id
1 'polypeptide(L)'
;MEKVTVIYIIAISLQLAGAVILIINYCRNTHNQIIDRYFPGSNLVERDNKDNIVLEKERVQEVVREIFMNRCAFFYIGAGYIVGIYGEAGKTNKCIISILVIIGSFLLIVLGEIILNGIVKKRYKKDMEIPYNSVASKADALPTEKEMDEIVEDVFKN
;
A
#
# COMPACT_ATOMS: atom_id res chain seq x y z
N MET A 1 17.29 -30.07 23.25
CA MET A 1 17.29 -28.72 22.64
C MET A 1 17.56 -27.72 23.74
N GLU A 2 18.59 -26.89 23.63
CA GLU A 2 18.84 -25.87 24.65
C GLU A 2 17.71 -24.83 24.66
N LYS A 3 17.35 -24.29 25.83
CA LYS A 3 16.29 -23.28 25.96
C LYS A 3 16.52 -22.07 25.04
N VAL A 4 17.78 -21.72 24.80
CA VAL A 4 18.20 -20.63 23.90
C VAL A 4 17.81 -20.92 22.44
N THR A 5 17.95 -22.16 21.99
CA THR A 5 17.55 -22.59 20.65
C THR A 5 16.03 -22.46 20.44
N VAL A 6 15.24 -22.82 21.46
CA VAL A 6 13.77 -22.72 21.39
C VAL A 6 13.33 -21.26 21.30
N ILE A 7 13.90 -20.37 22.13
CA ILE A 7 13.59 -18.93 22.09
C ILE A 7 13.94 -18.32 20.72
N TYR A 8 15.08 -18.71 20.15
CA TYR A 8 15.52 -18.27 18.82
C TYR A 8 14.53 -18.71 17.72
N ILE A 9 14.11 -19.99 17.74
CA ILE A 9 13.13 -20.53 16.78
C ILE A 9 11.79 -19.79 16.87
N ILE A 10 11.32 -19.51 18.10
CA ILE A 10 10.06 -18.76 18.32
C ILE A 10 10.18 -17.34 17.76
N ALA A 11 11.27 -16.63 18.07
CA ALA A 11 11.50 -15.27 17.59
C ALA A 11 11.49 -15.19 16.06
N ILE A 12 12.15 -16.14 15.40
CA ILE A 12 12.16 -16.26 13.94
C ILE A 12 10.78 -16.54 13.39
N SER A 13 10.06 -17.49 13.99
CA SER A 13 8.73 -17.90 13.51
C SER A 13 7.76 -16.72 13.56
N LEU A 14 7.85 -15.87 14.59
CA LEU A 14 7.06 -14.64 14.69
C LEU A 14 7.40 -13.63 13.60
N GLN A 15 8.69 -13.41 13.31
CA GLN A 15 9.11 -12.51 12.23
C GLN A 15 8.61 -12.99 10.87
N LEU A 16 8.77 -14.29 10.57
CA LEU A 16 8.32 -14.89 9.32
C LEU A 16 6.79 -14.83 9.20
N ALA A 17 6.05 -15.13 10.27
CA ALA A 17 4.59 -15.00 10.30
C ALA A 17 4.15 -13.55 10.01
N GLY A 18 4.79 -12.56 10.65
CA GLY A 18 4.53 -11.14 10.37
C GLY A 18 4.80 -10.76 8.90
N ALA A 19 5.91 -11.27 8.34
CA ALA A 19 6.23 -11.09 6.92
C ALA A 19 5.15 -11.68 6.01
N VAL A 20 4.71 -12.92 6.27
CA VAL A 20 3.67 -13.59 5.48
C VAL A 20 2.33 -12.85 5.55
N ILE A 21 1.95 -12.32 6.72
CA ILE A 21 0.75 -11.46 6.85
C ILE A 21 0.86 -10.23 5.95
N LEU A 22 2.04 -9.59 5.89
CA LEU A 22 2.28 -8.46 4.98
C LEU A 22 2.15 -8.88 3.51
N ILE A 23 2.65 -10.05 3.10
CA ILE A 23 2.41 -10.55 1.73
C ILE A 23 0.93 -10.68 1.46
N ILE A 24 0.20 -11.40 2.32
CA ILE A 24 -1.20 -11.74 2.09
C ILE A 24 -2.03 -10.45 1.89
N ASN A 25 -1.77 -9.44 2.73
CA ASN A 25 -2.49 -8.18 2.68
C ASN A 25 -2.10 -7.32 1.47
N TYR A 26 -0.83 -7.32 1.06
CA TYR A 26 -0.31 -6.34 0.09
C TYR A 26 0.07 -6.91 -1.29
N CYS A 27 0.11 -8.23 -1.47
CA CYS A 27 0.44 -8.88 -2.75
C CYS A 27 -0.75 -8.95 -3.72
N ARG A 28 -1.95 -8.55 -3.29
CA ARG A 28 -3.14 -8.43 -4.14
C ARG A 28 -2.90 -7.44 -5.30
N ASN A 29 -3.73 -7.51 -6.34
CA ASN A 29 -3.64 -6.60 -7.48
C ASN A 29 -3.62 -5.13 -7.00
N THR A 30 -2.59 -4.38 -7.39
CA THR A 30 -2.40 -2.98 -6.98
C THR A 30 -3.59 -2.10 -7.37
N HIS A 31 -4.18 -2.33 -8.54
CA HIS A 31 -5.36 -1.59 -9.01
C HIS A 31 -6.55 -1.75 -8.04
N ASN A 32 -6.87 -2.98 -7.66
CA ASN A 32 -7.98 -3.25 -6.74
C ASN A 32 -7.70 -2.71 -5.35
N GLN A 33 -6.44 -2.80 -4.89
CA GLN A 33 -6.05 -2.20 -3.61
C GLN A 33 -6.14 -0.68 -3.61
N ILE A 34 -5.83 -0.02 -4.74
CA ILE A 34 -6.04 1.43 -4.89
C ILE A 34 -7.51 1.74 -4.72
N ILE A 35 -8.40 1.06 -5.45
CA ILE A 35 -9.85 1.25 -5.36
C ILE A 35 -10.36 1.04 -3.93
N ASP A 36 -9.99 -0.07 -3.30
CA ASP A 36 -10.43 -0.43 -1.94
C ASP A 36 -10.04 0.63 -0.90
N ARG A 37 -8.86 1.24 -1.05
CA ARG A 37 -8.33 2.26 -0.13
C ARG A 37 -8.82 3.67 -0.47
N TYR A 38 -9.10 3.93 -1.74
CA TYR A 38 -9.66 5.21 -2.19
C TYR A 38 -11.13 5.34 -1.79
N PHE A 39 -11.86 4.22 -1.75
CA PHE A 39 -13.28 4.15 -1.37
C PHE A 39 -13.50 3.19 -0.20
N PRO A 40 -13.15 3.59 1.05
CA PRO A 40 -13.29 2.74 2.23
C PRO A 40 -14.75 2.52 2.71
N GLY A 41 -15.74 3.05 1.99
CA GLY A 41 -17.18 2.87 2.25
C GLY A 41 -17.95 4.20 2.18
N SER A 42 -19.03 4.21 1.39
CA SER A 42 -20.01 5.31 1.23
C SER A 42 -19.46 6.69 0.87
N ASN A 43 -18.55 6.73 -0.11
CA ASN A 43 -18.17 8.00 -0.71
C ASN A 43 -19.12 8.33 -1.86
N LEU A 44 -19.59 9.58 -1.90
CA LEU A 44 -20.20 10.15 -3.10
C LEU A 44 -19.10 10.40 -4.12
N VAL A 45 -19.30 9.95 -5.35
CA VAL A 45 -18.34 10.16 -6.46
C VAL A 45 -18.97 10.99 -7.56
N GLU A 46 -18.20 11.94 -8.07
CA GLU A 46 -18.54 12.67 -9.29
C GLU A 46 -18.15 11.82 -10.50
N ARG A 47 -19.07 11.73 -11.46
CA ARG A 47 -18.87 11.03 -12.73
C ARG A 47 -18.72 12.04 -13.85
N ASP A 48 -17.83 11.75 -14.80
CA ASP A 48 -17.76 12.50 -16.04
C ASP A 48 -18.92 12.14 -16.98
N ASN A 49 -19.04 12.87 -18.09
CA ASN A 49 -20.05 12.62 -19.12
C ASN A 49 -19.93 11.25 -19.85
N LYS A 50 -18.92 10.44 -19.51
CA LYS A 50 -18.67 9.09 -20.03
C LYS A 50 -18.78 8.02 -18.94
N ASP A 51 -19.36 8.35 -17.78
CA ASP A 51 -19.54 7.45 -16.63
C ASP A 51 -18.21 6.97 -15.98
N ASN A 52 -17.15 7.77 -16.10
CA ASN A 52 -15.87 7.54 -15.41
C ASN A 52 -15.72 8.41 -14.18
N ILE A 53 -14.93 7.92 -13.23
CA ILE A 53 -14.46 8.67 -12.07
C ILE A 53 -13.00 9.01 -12.29
N VAL A 54 -12.63 10.26 -12.00
CA VAL A 54 -11.26 10.73 -12.02
C VAL A 54 -10.69 10.65 -10.61
N LEU A 55 -9.66 9.83 -10.41
CA LEU A 55 -8.90 9.77 -9.17
C LEU A 55 -7.73 10.74 -9.24
N GLU A 56 -7.69 11.69 -8.31
CA GLU A 56 -6.57 12.64 -8.18
C GLU A 56 -5.24 11.91 -8.02
N LYS A 57 -4.26 12.28 -8.86
CA LYS A 57 -2.93 11.66 -8.86
C LYS A 57 -2.25 11.72 -7.49
N GLU A 58 -2.36 12.81 -6.72
CA GLU A 58 -1.71 12.96 -5.42
C GLU A 58 -2.15 11.86 -4.45
N ARG A 59 -3.47 11.68 -4.34
CA ARG A 59 -4.05 10.66 -3.46
C ARG A 59 -3.77 9.23 -3.96
N VAL A 60 -3.79 9.01 -5.28
CA VAL A 60 -3.37 7.72 -5.86
C VAL A 60 -1.91 7.42 -5.55
N GLN A 61 -1.02 8.42 -5.66
CA GLN A 61 0.39 8.27 -5.35
C GLN A 61 0.61 7.90 -3.87
N GLU A 62 -0.12 8.51 -2.93
CA GLU A 62 -0.05 8.17 -1.51
C GLU A 62 -0.46 6.71 -1.25
N VAL A 63 -1.60 6.29 -1.79
CA VAL A 63 -2.10 4.92 -1.63
C VAL A 63 -1.13 3.90 -2.23
N VAL A 64 -0.59 4.19 -3.42
CA VAL A 64 0.40 3.33 -4.06
C VAL A 64 1.69 3.26 -3.23
N ARG A 65 2.18 4.39 -2.72
CA ARG A 65 3.36 4.41 -1.84
C ARG A 65 3.16 3.50 -0.64
N GLU A 66 2.02 3.59 0.01
CA GLU A 66 1.71 2.75 1.17
C GLU A 66 1.72 1.25 0.79
N ILE A 67 1.08 0.89 -0.33
CA ILE A 67 1.06 -0.51 -0.81
C ILE A 67 2.48 -1.02 -1.07
N PHE A 68 3.30 -0.24 -1.76
CA PHE A 68 4.65 -0.65 -2.12
C PHE A 68 5.61 -0.64 -0.91
N MET A 69 5.50 0.30 0.03
CA MET A 69 6.30 0.27 1.26
C MET A 69 6.02 -0.98 2.08
N ASN A 70 4.76 -1.41 2.18
CA ASN A 70 4.43 -2.64 2.88
C ASN A 70 4.96 -3.89 2.16
N ARG A 71 5.00 -3.90 0.81
CA ARG A 71 5.69 -4.95 0.05
C ARG A 71 7.19 -4.94 0.31
N CYS A 72 7.83 -3.77 0.34
CA CYS A 72 9.25 -3.64 0.67
C CYS A 72 9.55 -4.13 2.09
N ALA A 73 8.68 -3.82 3.06
CA ALA A 73 8.80 -4.30 4.43
C ALA A 73 8.79 -5.83 4.48
N PHE A 74 7.91 -6.48 3.70
CA PHE A 74 7.95 -7.93 3.55
C PHE A 74 9.32 -8.43 3.05
N PHE A 75 9.86 -7.83 1.97
CA PHE A 75 11.16 -8.23 1.43
C PHE A 75 12.30 -8.03 2.43
N TYR A 76 12.29 -6.93 3.19
CA TYR A 76 13.32 -6.68 4.21
C TYR A 76 13.28 -7.71 5.34
N ILE A 77 12.09 -8.09 5.81
CA ILE A 77 11.96 -9.12 6.86
C ILE A 77 12.38 -10.48 6.30
N GLY A 78 11.88 -10.87 5.13
CA GLY A 78 12.18 -12.17 4.52
C GLY A 78 13.67 -12.33 4.17
N ALA A 79 14.25 -11.36 3.46
CA ALA A 79 15.66 -11.40 3.07
C ALA A 79 16.60 -11.23 4.27
N GLY A 80 16.27 -10.29 5.17
CA GLY A 80 17.05 -10.06 6.39
C GLY A 80 17.11 -11.31 7.27
N TYR A 81 16.01 -12.07 7.36
CA TYR A 81 15.99 -13.36 8.04
C TYR A 81 16.93 -14.38 7.38
N ILE A 82 16.78 -14.62 6.06
CA ILE A 82 17.60 -15.61 5.35
C ILE A 82 19.09 -15.29 5.55
N VAL A 83 19.49 -14.02 5.38
CA VAL A 83 20.87 -13.58 5.61
C VAL A 83 21.28 -13.76 7.07
N GLY A 84 20.39 -13.46 8.01
CA GLY A 84 20.63 -13.60 9.45
C GLY A 84 20.86 -15.04 9.93
N ILE A 85 20.28 -16.06 9.27
CA ILE A 85 20.54 -17.48 9.60
C ILE A 85 21.99 -17.85 9.34
N TYR A 86 22.55 -17.39 8.21
CA TYR A 86 23.92 -17.71 7.80
C TYR A 86 24.95 -16.73 8.36
N GLY A 87 24.50 -15.65 9.01
CA GLY A 87 25.36 -14.63 9.59
C GLY A 87 25.78 -14.95 11.01
N GLU A 88 27.09 -15.03 11.26
CA GLU A 88 27.63 -15.04 12.62
C GLU A 88 28.09 -13.64 13.04
N ALA A 89 27.69 -13.22 14.24
CA ALA A 89 28.04 -11.91 14.81
C ALA A 89 29.53 -11.76 15.22
N GLY A 90 30.36 -12.79 15.00
CA GLY A 90 31.77 -12.80 15.36
C GLY A 90 32.02 -12.47 16.84
N LYS A 91 33.16 -11.82 17.13
CA LYS A 91 33.54 -11.37 18.49
C LYS A 91 33.11 -9.93 18.80
N THR A 92 32.31 -9.31 17.93
CA THR A 92 31.96 -7.90 18.05
C THR A 92 30.96 -7.67 19.18
N ASN A 93 31.10 -6.56 19.90
CA ASN A 93 30.22 -6.23 21.02
C ASN A 93 28.76 -6.09 20.54
N LYS A 94 27.85 -6.84 21.17
CA LYS A 94 26.41 -6.85 20.86
C LYS A 94 25.77 -5.45 20.91
N CYS A 95 26.25 -4.57 21.78
CA CYS A 95 25.76 -3.19 21.86
C CYS A 95 26.10 -2.40 20.58
N ILE A 96 27.34 -2.54 20.09
CA ILE A 96 27.79 -1.91 18.84
C ILE A 96 26.99 -2.46 17.65
N ILE A 97 26.81 -3.79 17.59
CA ILE A 97 26.00 -4.43 16.54
C ILE A 97 24.57 -3.86 16.55
N SER A 98 23.96 -3.72 17.73
CA SER A 98 22.59 -3.21 17.86
C SER A 98 22.47 -1.77 17.34
N ILE A 99 23.43 -0.91 17.66
CA ILE A 99 23.49 0.47 17.15
C ILE A 99 23.62 0.48 15.63
N LEU A 100 24.52 -0.34 15.07
CA LEU A 100 24.71 -0.43 13.63
C LEU A 100 23.46 -0.96 12.90
N VAL A 101 22.72 -1.91 13.50
CA VAL A 101 21.45 -2.39 12.96
C VAL A 101 20.41 -1.28 12.92
N ILE A 102 20.31 -0.45 13.97
CA ILE A 102 19.36 0.68 14.00
C ILE A 102 19.72 1.69 12.90
N ILE A 103 20.99 2.09 12.80
CA ILE A 103 21.45 3.04 11.77
C ILE A 103 21.22 2.46 10.37
N GLY A 104 21.60 1.20 10.13
CA GLY A 104 21.40 0.52 8.86
C GLY A 104 19.92 0.41 8.47
N SER A 105 19.04 0.11 9.44
CA SER A 105 17.59 0.06 9.22
C SER A 105 17.04 1.43 8.80
N PHE A 106 17.47 2.50 9.48
CA PHE A 106 17.07 3.85 9.11
C PHE A 106 17.51 4.21 7.69
N LEU A 107 18.75 3.91 7.32
CA LEU A 107 19.26 4.14 5.96
C LEU A 107 18.47 3.37 4.91
N LEU A 108 18.15 2.10 5.16
CA LEU A 108 17.35 1.29 4.24
C LEU A 108 15.94 1.85 4.03
N ILE A 109 15.28 2.30 5.11
CA ILE A 109 13.96 2.92 5.03
C ILE A 109 14.00 4.20 4.19
N VAL A 110 14.97 5.09 4.45
CA VAL A 110 15.12 6.35 3.71
C VAL A 110 15.40 6.11 2.23
N LEU A 111 16.30 5.17 1.91
CA LEU A 111 16.60 4.80 0.52
C LEU A 111 15.37 4.20 -0.18
N GLY A 112 14.64 3.33 0.51
CA GLY A 112 13.39 2.73 0.01
C GLY A 112 12.35 3.81 -0.32
N GLU A 113 12.13 4.76 0.58
CA GLU A 113 11.23 5.90 0.37
C GLU A 113 11.65 6.77 -0.82
N ILE A 114 12.93 7.11 -0.97
CA ILE A 114 13.40 7.95 -2.08
C ILE A 114 13.18 7.25 -3.42
N ILE A 115 13.57 5.98 -3.52
CA ILE A 115 13.42 5.18 -4.74
C ILE A 115 11.93 5.05 -5.09
N LEU A 116 11.10 4.72 -4.09
CA LEU A 116 9.67 4.53 -4.30
C LEU A 116 8.98 5.83 -4.73
N ASN A 117 9.30 6.95 -4.08
CA ASN A 117 8.77 8.26 -4.46
C ASN A 117 9.09 8.60 -5.92
N GLY A 118 10.31 8.29 -6.38
CA GLY A 118 10.69 8.46 -7.79
C GLY A 118 9.86 7.59 -8.74
N ILE A 119 9.68 6.30 -8.41
CA ILE A 119 8.91 5.35 -9.24
C ILE A 119 7.43 5.77 -9.31
N VAL A 120 6.83 6.12 -8.17
CA VAL A 120 5.42 6.46 -8.06
C VAL A 120 5.11 7.75 -8.81
N LYS A 121 5.90 8.82 -8.62
CA LYS A 121 5.74 10.06 -9.37
C LYS A 121 5.88 9.88 -10.88
N LYS A 122 6.74 8.96 -11.32
CA LYS A 122 6.93 8.65 -12.75
C LYS A 122 5.76 7.85 -13.32
N ARG A 123 5.25 6.87 -12.57
CA ARG A 123 4.20 5.95 -13.05
C ARG A 123 2.79 6.55 -12.97
N TYR A 124 2.51 7.35 -11.93
CA TYR A 124 1.22 7.97 -11.67
C TYR A 124 1.32 9.50 -11.82
N LYS A 125 1.88 9.95 -12.95
CA LYS A 125 2.09 11.38 -13.22
C LYS A 125 0.79 12.13 -13.54
N LYS A 126 -0.23 11.41 -13.97
CA LYS A 126 -1.54 11.94 -14.37
C LYS A 126 -2.63 11.30 -13.51
N ASP A 127 -3.77 11.95 -13.49
CA ASP A 127 -4.97 11.44 -12.84
C ASP A 127 -5.38 10.12 -13.48
N MET A 128 -6.01 9.28 -12.68
CA MET A 128 -6.36 7.92 -13.06
C MET A 128 -7.87 7.84 -13.28
N GLU A 129 -8.26 7.56 -14.52
CA GLU A 129 -9.67 7.36 -14.89
C GLU A 129 -10.05 5.89 -14.66
N ILE A 130 -11.16 5.67 -13.95
CA ILE A 130 -11.76 4.35 -13.77
C ILE A 130 -13.25 4.38 -14.09
N PRO A 131 -13.81 3.32 -14.68
CA PRO A 131 -15.25 3.26 -14.96
C PRO A 131 -16.06 3.15 -13.66
N TYR A 132 -17.16 3.91 -13.51
CA TYR A 132 -18.01 3.90 -12.31
C TYR A 132 -18.49 2.49 -11.95
N ASN A 133 -18.84 1.68 -12.94
CA ASN A 133 -19.27 0.29 -12.73
C ASN A 133 -18.26 -0.56 -11.93
N SER A 134 -16.96 -0.24 -11.97
CA SER A 134 -15.94 -0.94 -11.17
C SER A 134 -16.03 -0.65 -9.67
N VAL A 135 -16.73 0.41 -9.26
CA VAL A 135 -16.86 0.86 -7.88
C VAL A 135 -18.31 1.07 -7.43
N ALA A 136 -19.30 0.82 -8.29
CA ALA A 136 -20.73 0.98 -7.97
C ALA A 136 -21.20 0.16 -6.74
N SER A 137 -20.46 -0.89 -6.36
CA SER A 137 -20.73 -1.65 -5.13
C SER A 137 -20.16 -1.02 -3.85
N LYS A 138 -19.42 0.08 -3.97
CA LYS A 138 -18.62 0.70 -2.88
C LYS A 138 -18.86 2.20 -2.71
N ALA A 139 -19.31 2.87 -3.77
CA ALA A 139 -19.51 4.31 -3.82
C ALA A 139 -20.78 4.63 -4.61
N ASP A 140 -21.55 5.58 -4.10
CA ASP A 140 -22.74 6.10 -4.78
C ASP A 140 -22.33 7.27 -5.67
N ALA A 141 -22.88 7.37 -6.86
CA ALA A 141 -22.58 8.48 -7.74
C ALA A 141 -23.56 9.65 -7.59
N LEU A 142 -23.02 10.86 -7.69
CA LEU A 142 -23.84 12.04 -7.92
C LEU A 142 -24.42 12.01 -9.34
N PRO A 143 -25.63 12.59 -9.54
CA PRO A 143 -26.16 12.83 -10.88
C PRO A 143 -25.19 13.70 -11.67
N THR A 144 -24.97 13.35 -12.93
CA THR A 144 -24.25 14.22 -13.88
C THR A 144 -25.06 15.47 -14.18
N GLU A 145 -24.43 16.53 -14.71
CA GLU A 145 -25.14 17.76 -15.10
C GLU A 145 -26.31 17.47 -16.05
N LYS A 146 -26.12 16.54 -17.00
CA LYS A 146 -27.19 16.11 -17.92
C LYS A 146 -28.36 15.43 -17.21
N GLU A 147 -28.06 14.51 -16.30
CA GLU A 147 -29.11 13.84 -15.50
C GLU A 147 -29.82 14.86 -14.59
N MET A 148 -29.10 15.84 -14.06
CA MET A 148 -29.66 16.90 -13.24
C MET A 148 -30.59 17.83 -14.06
N ASP A 149 -30.19 18.21 -15.28
CA ASP A 149 -31.02 18.99 -16.20
C ASP A 149 -32.30 18.23 -16.60
N GLU A 150 -32.20 16.92 -16.86
CA GLU A 150 -33.38 16.07 -17.12
C GLU A 150 -34.32 15.98 -15.92
N ILE A 151 -33.78 15.79 -14.71
CA ILE A 151 -34.58 15.77 -13.47
C ILE A 151 -35.27 17.12 -13.24
N VAL A 152 -34.56 18.23 -13.46
CA VAL A 152 -35.13 19.58 -13.34
C VAL A 152 -36.23 19.79 -14.38
N GLU A 153 -36.01 19.43 -15.65
CA GLU A 153 -37.04 19.54 -16.67
C GLU A 153 -38.30 18.72 -16.34
N ASP A 154 -38.16 17.51 -15.81
CA ASP A 154 -39.29 16.64 -15.45
C ASP A 154 -40.08 17.17 -14.24
N VAL A 155 -39.39 17.74 -13.25
CA VAL A 155 -40.03 18.33 -12.06
C VAL A 155 -40.78 19.62 -12.38
N PHE A 156 -40.26 20.46 -13.28
CA PHE A 156 -40.86 21.76 -13.64
C PHE A 156 -41.82 21.71 -14.85
N LYS A 157 -41.92 20.57 -15.55
CA LYS A 157 -42.95 20.33 -16.58
C LYS A 157 -44.28 19.79 -16.02
N ASN A 158 -44.35 19.50 -14.71
CA ASN A 158 -45.59 19.27 -13.96
C ASN A 158 -46.02 20.51 -13.18
#